data_AF-A0A0R3WTT2-F1
#
_entry.id   AF-A0A0R3WTT2-F1
#
_cell.length_a   1.000
_cell.length_b   1.000
_cell.length_c   1.000
_cell.angle_alpha   90.00
_cell.angle_beta   90.00
_cell.angle_gamma   90.00
#
_symmetry.space_group_name_H-M   'P 1'
#
loop_
_entity.id
_entity.type
_entity.pdbx_description
1 polymer ?
#
loop_
_entity_poly.entity_id
_entity_poly.type
_entity_poly.pdbx_seq_one_letter_code
_entity_poly.pdbx_strand_id
1 'polypeptide(L)'
;MKINVDGLLVYFPYEYIYPEQYHYMLELKATLDAKGHGVLEMPSGTGKTVSILSLIVAYMKAHPGAVEKFIYCSRTVPELEKVMEEIQVLDKYYAKETGASGCGLLAVALSARKNLCIEPSVRKSGDGATVDSTCRKLTASFVRRRRQDDPSIPGCSFYETFDLSGREEVLPVGIYNLVSGSIN
;
A
#
# COMPACT_ATOMS: atom_id res chain seq x y z
N MET A 1 14.66 13.26 -11.41
CA MET A 1 16.14 13.27 -11.54
C MET A 1 16.76 11.96 -11.05
N LYS A 2 18.01 11.67 -11.41
CA LYS A 2 18.79 10.51 -10.91
C LYS A 2 19.84 11.00 -9.91
N ILE A 3 19.89 10.40 -8.73
CA ILE A 3 20.71 10.85 -7.59
C ILE A 3 21.58 9.67 -7.14
N ASN A 4 22.86 9.90 -6.88
CA ASN A 4 23.72 8.88 -6.28
C ASN A 4 23.74 9.09 -4.76
N VAL A 5 23.20 8.14 -4.01
CA VAL A 5 23.18 8.13 -2.54
C VAL A 5 24.15 7.04 -2.08
N ASP A 6 25.40 7.41 -1.83
CA ASP A 6 26.45 6.51 -1.32
C ASP A 6 26.57 5.19 -2.13
N GLY A 7 26.68 5.32 -3.45
CA GLY A 7 26.80 4.20 -4.39
C GLY A 7 25.46 3.64 -4.89
N LEU A 8 24.33 4.05 -4.34
CA LEU A 8 23.00 3.64 -4.79
C LEU A 8 22.40 4.68 -5.75
N LEU A 9 22.04 4.24 -6.97
CA LEU A 9 21.34 5.09 -7.94
C LEU A 9 19.85 5.18 -7.61
N VAL A 10 19.43 6.33 -7.10
CA VAL A 10 18.05 6.64 -6.71
C VAL A 10 17.35 7.44 -7.82
N TYR A 11 16.17 6.97 -8.22
CA TYR A 11 15.29 7.69 -9.14
C TYR A 11 14.35 8.55 -8.30
N PHE A 12 14.53 9.86 -8.37
CA PHE A 12 13.75 10.82 -7.59
C PHE A 12 12.77 11.54 -8.51
N PRO A 13 11.45 11.53 -8.25
CA PRO A 13 10.44 11.90 -9.24
C PRO A 13 10.23 13.41 -9.42
N TYR A 14 11.09 14.23 -8.81
CA TYR A 14 11.08 15.69 -8.93
C TYR A 14 12.36 16.21 -9.58
N GLU A 15 12.32 17.47 -10.03
CA GLU A 15 13.44 18.14 -10.68
C GLU A 15 14.53 18.60 -9.71
N TYR A 16 14.12 18.92 -8.47
CA TYR A 16 14.98 19.43 -7.42
C TYR A 16 14.88 18.56 -6.17
N ILE A 17 16.01 18.42 -5.47
CA ILE A 17 16.12 17.77 -4.17
C ILE A 17 16.69 18.78 -3.17
N TYR A 18 16.13 18.80 -1.96
CA TYR A 18 16.69 19.60 -0.87
C TYR A 18 17.89 18.91 -0.22
N PRO A 19 18.90 19.65 0.27
CA PRO A 19 20.04 19.07 0.98
C PRO A 19 19.62 18.15 2.14
N GLU A 20 18.58 18.53 2.89
CA GLU A 20 18.05 17.76 4.02
C GLU A 20 17.46 16.42 3.56
N GLN A 21 16.81 16.38 2.40
CA GLN A 21 16.30 15.13 1.82
C GLN A 21 17.45 14.19 1.43
N TYR A 22 18.54 14.74 0.89
CA TYR A 22 19.72 13.97 0.53
C TYR A 22 20.40 13.38 1.77
N HIS A 23 20.63 14.19 2.81
CA HIS A 23 21.17 13.71 4.08
C HIS A 23 20.27 12.67 4.74
N TYR A 24 18.96 12.87 4.70
CA TYR A 24 18.00 11.89 5.21
C TYR A 24 18.12 10.53 4.49
N MET A 25 18.29 10.54 3.17
CA MET A 25 18.48 9.31 2.40
C MET A 25 19.81 8.61 2.71
N LEU A 26 20.89 9.35 2.97
CA LEU A 26 22.17 8.79 3.40
C LEU A 26 22.03 8.03 4.72
N GLU A 27 21.44 8.66 5.74
CA GLU A 27 21.26 8.04 7.05
C GLU A 27 20.28 6.85 6.97
N LEU A 28 19.19 6.98 6.21
CA LEU A 28 18.27 5.88 6.00
C LEU A 28 18.96 4.68 5.31
N LYS A 29 19.78 4.93 4.28
CA LYS A 29 20.56 3.87 3.62
C LYS A 29 21.51 3.19 4.60
N ALA A 30 22.24 3.96 5.41
CA ALA A 30 23.14 3.41 6.42
C ALA A 30 22.41 2.48 7.41
N THR A 31 21.18 2.83 7.83
CA THR A 31 20.36 1.97 8.70
C THR A 31 19.93 0.67 8.02
N LEU A 32 19.62 0.71 6.72
CA LEU A 32 19.26 -0.47 5.92
C LEU A 32 20.47 -1.40 5.74
N ASP A 33 21.63 -0.84 5.40
CA ASP A 33 22.88 -1.58 5.20
C ASP A 33 23.33 -2.28 6.48
N ALA A 34 23.18 -1.60 7.63
CA ALA A 34 23.48 -2.18 8.95
C ALA A 34 22.44 -3.22 9.42
N LYS A 35 21.30 -3.35 8.73
CA LYS A 35 20.15 -4.19 9.12
C LYS A 35 19.65 -3.89 10.55
N GLY A 36 19.70 -2.62 10.93
CA GLY A 36 19.37 -2.15 12.28
C GLY A 36 18.09 -1.31 12.33
N HIS A 37 17.79 -0.81 13.53
CA HIS A 37 16.72 0.17 13.74
C HIS A 37 17.30 1.59 13.71
N GLY A 38 16.56 2.53 13.11
CA GLY A 38 16.93 3.94 13.05
C GLY A 38 15.79 4.83 13.51
N VAL A 39 16.13 5.89 14.25
CA VAL A 39 15.21 6.97 14.58
C VAL A 39 15.66 8.19 13.77
N LEU A 40 14.84 8.58 12.80
CA LEU A 40 15.17 9.65 11.86
C LEU A 40 14.14 10.77 12.01
N GLU A 41 14.62 11.97 12.36
CA GLU A 41 13.79 13.16 12.42
C GLU A 41 13.89 13.93 11.09
N MET A 42 12.73 14.31 10.54
CA MET A 42 12.69 15.25 9.43
C MET A 42 11.51 16.19 9.60
N PRO A 43 11.69 17.52 9.43
CA PRO A 43 10.61 18.49 9.60
C PRO A 43 9.46 18.23 8.64
N SER A 44 8.25 18.67 9.02
CA SER A 44 7.06 18.55 8.17
C SER A 44 7.18 19.41 6.91
N GLY A 45 6.65 18.92 5.79
CA GLY A 45 6.58 19.67 4.53
C GLY A 45 7.82 19.57 3.64
N THR A 46 8.87 18.85 4.06
CA THR A 46 10.12 18.71 3.28
C THR A 46 10.18 17.45 2.41
N GLY A 47 9.03 16.82 2.11
CA GLY A 47 8.98 15.67 1.20
C GLY A 47 9.51 14.34 1.78
N LYS A 48 9.31 14.08 3.09
CA LYS A 48 9.70 12.82 3.75
C LYS A 48 9.23 11.57 3.03
N THR A 49 7.98 11.57 2.64
CA THR A 49 7.36 10.41 2.00
C THR A 49 8.09 10.05 0.71
N VAL A 50 8.32 11.02 -0.18
CA VAL A 50 8.97 10.75 -1.47
C VAL A 50 10.44 10.35 -1.31
N SER A 51 11.17 10.92 -0.35
CA SER A 51 12.56 10.52 -0.07
C SER A 51 12.65 9.08 0.42
N ILE A 52 11.78 8.67 1.35
CA ILE A 52 11.72 7.28 1.83
C ILE A 52 11.37 6.34 0.68
N LEU A 53 10.29 6.63 -0.07
CA LEU A 53 9.82 5.76 -1.14
C LEU A 53 10.88 5.60 -2.24
N SER A 54 11.47 6.72 -2.70
CA SER A 54 12.49 6.69 -3.76
C SER A 54 13.70 5.85 -3.36
N LEU A 55 14.18 6.01 -2.12
CA LEU A 55 15.33 5.25 -1.62
C LEU A 55 15.00 3.76 -1.47
N ILE A 56 13.87 3.42 -0.85
CA ILE A 56 13.49 2.02 -0.60
C ILE A 56 13.30 1.27 -1.92
N VAL A 57 12.61 1.87 -2.90
CA VAL A 57 12.44 1.26 -4.23
C VAL A 57 13.79 1.03 -4.90
N ALA A 58 14.69 2.02 -4.87
CA ALA A 58 16.03 1.85 -5.41
C ALA A 58 16.81 0.74 -4.69
N TYR A 59 16.72 0.69 -3.36
CA TYR A 59 17.41 -0.30 -2.53
C TYR A 59 16.93 -1.72 -2.82
N MET A 60 15.61 -1.95 -2.88
CA MET A 60 15.01 -3.25 -3.20
C MET A 60 15.43 -3.73 -4.60
N LYS A 61 15.57 -2.81 -5.57
CA LYS A 61 15.98 -3.15 -6.95
C LYS A 61 17.49 -3.43 -7.05
N ALA A 62 18.32 -2.71 -6.30
CA ALA A 62 19.77 -2.89 -6.30
C ALA A 62 20.20 -4.14 -5.49
N HIS A 63 19.43 -4.52 -4.47
CA HIS A 63 19.72 -5.64 -3.60
C HIS A 63 18.55 -6.65 -3.53
N PRO A 64 18.26 -7.39 -4.62
CA PRO A 64 17.24 -8.43 -4.60
C PRO A 64 17.48 -9.45 -3.48
N GLY A 65 16.47 -9.70 -2.63
CA GLY A 65 16.54 -10.63 -1.50
C GLY A 65 17.04 -10.04 -0.17
N ALA A 66 17.59 -8.81 -0.15
CA ALA A 66 17.93 -8.13 1.11
C ALA A 66 16.67 -7.54 1.78
N VAL A 67 15.81 -6.92 0.97
CA VAL A 67 14.51 -6.38 1.40
C VAL A 67 13.46 -6.81 0.38
N GLU A 68 12.57 -7.71 0.78
CA GLU A 68 11.51 -8.24 -0.10
C GLU A 68 10.18 -7.52 0.08
N LYS A 69 9.96 -6.90 1.25
CA LYS A 69 8.70 -6.27 1.62
C LYS A 69 8.95 -4.99 2.39
N PHE A 70 8.29 -3.92 1.95
CA PHE A 70 8.25 -2.64 2.65
C PHE A 70 6.87 -2.41 3.27
N ILE A 71 6.85 -2.10 4.57
CA ILE A 71 5.62 -1.81 5.30
C ILE A 71 5.68 -0.36 5.76
N TYR A 72 4.79 0.47 5.22
CA TYR A 72 4.66 1.87 5.60
C TYR A 72 3.47 2.05 6.55
N CYS A 73 3.75 2.47 7.78
CA CYS A 73 2.73 2.73 8.79
C CYS A 73 2.48 4.24 8.91
N SER A 74 1.21 4.64 8.77
CA SER A 74 0.76 6.01 8.94
C SER A 74 -0.39 6.07 9.96
N ARG A 75 -0.64 7.26 10.53
CA ARG A 75 -1.63 7.45 11.59
C ARG A 75 -3.05 7.54 11.06
N THR A 76 -3.24 8.12 9.88
CA THR A 76 -4.57 8.45 9.36
C THR A 76 -4.77 7.94 7.93
N VAL A 77 -6.03 7.73 7.55
CA VAL A 77 -6.38 7.29 6.18
C VAL A 77 -5.97 8.31 5.12
N PRO A 78 -6.19 9.63 5.30
CA PRO A 78 -5.74 10.62 4.31
C PRO A 78 -4.22 10.66 4.13
N GLU A 79 -3.45 10.37 5.18
CA GLU A 79 -2.00 10.24 5.06
C GLU A 79 -1.61 8.99 4.24
N LEU A 80 -2.30 7.85 4.43
CA LEU A 80 -2.10 6.66 3.58
C LEU A 80 -2.41 6.94 2.12
N GLU A 81 -3.52 7.62 1.83
CA GLU A 81 -3.90 7.98 0.46
C GLU A 81 -2.82 8.85 -0.21
N LYS A 82 -2.27 9.83 0.52
CA LYS A 82 -1.15 10.64 0.03
C LYS A 82 0.10 9.82 -0.26
N VAL A 83 0.43 8.84 0.59
CA VAL A 83 1.56 7.93 0.33
C VAL A 83 1.34 7.13 -0.96
N MET A 84 0.10 6.71 -1.22
CA MET A 84 -0.27 6.00 -2.44
C MET A 84 -0.25 6.91 -3.68
N GLU A 85 -0.55 8.19 -3.55
CA GLU A 85 -0.39 9.16 -4.64
C GLU A 85 1.11 9.37 -4.96
N GLU A 86 1.96 9.51 -3.94
CA GLU A 86 3.40 9.66 -4.10
C GLU A 86 4.04 8.44 -4.78
N ILE A 87 3.64 7.22 -4.42
CA ILE A 87 4.16 6.01 -5.08
C ILE A 87 3.67 5.90 -6.53
N GLN A 88 2.47 6.41 -6.87
CA GLN A 88 2.01 6.50 -8.27
C GLN A 88 2.83 7.48 -9.08
N VAL A 89 3.20 8.62 -8.50
CA VAL A 89 4.10 9.59 -9.15
C VAL A 89 5.46 8.96 -9.40
N LEU A 90 6.02 8.25 -8.41
CA LEU A 90 7.28 7.54 -8.53
C LEU A 90 7.23 6.44 -9.61
N ASP A 91 6.16 5.64 -9.64
CA ASP A 91 5.97 4.56 -10.62
C ASP A 91 5.90 5.07 -12.06
N LYS A 92 5.14 6.15 -12.30
CA LYS A 92 5.13 6.85 -13.59
C LYS A 92 6.51 7.39 -13.97
N TYR A 93 7.24 7.93 -13.00
CA TYR A 93 8.60 8.41 -13.23
C TYR A 93 9.54 7.27 -13.65
N TYR A 94 9.49 6.13 -12.96
CA TYR A 94 10.24 4.93 -13.34
C TYR A 94 9.88 4.43 -14.73
N ALA A 95 8.59 4.39 -15.08
CA ALA A 95 8.14 3.97 -16.40
C ALA A 95 8.75 4.85 -17.50
N LYS A 96 8.73 6.18 -17.31
CA LYS A 96 9.31 7.15 -18.24
C LYS A 96 10.83 7.00 -18.39
N GLU A 97 11.55 6.82 -17.29
CA GLU A 97 13.02 6.83 -17.30
C GLU A 97 13.67 5.50 -17.68
N THR A 98 12.96 4.38 -17.50
CA THR A 98 13.49 3.04 -17.76
C THR A 98 12.87 2.35 -18.97
N GLY A 99 11.74 2.87 -19.49
CA GLY A 99 10.97 2.21 -20.54
C GLY A 99 10.22 0.96 -20.08
N ALA A 100 10.28 0.63 -18.79
CA ALA A 100 9.55 -0.48 -18.19
C ALA A 100 8.10 -0.08 -17.84
N SER A 101 7.28 -1.04 -17.41
CA SER A 101 5.90 -0.79 -16.96
C SER A 101 5.77 -0.10 -15.59
N GLY A 102 6.86 0.50 -15.06
CA GLY A 102 6.89 1.19 -13.77
C GLY A 102 7.99 0.72 -12.82
N CYS A 103 7.76 0.85 -11.53
CA CYS A 103 8.63 0.36 -10.46
C CYS A 103 8.73 -1.17 -10.47
N GLY A 104 7.73 -1.87 -11.02
CA GLY A 104 7.65 -3.34 -10.97
C GLY A 104 7.24 -3.87 -9.59
N LEU A 105 6.54 -3.05 -8.80
CA LEU A 105 6.14 -3.37 -7.42
C LEU A 105 4.62 -3.45 -7.29
N LEU A 106 4.16 -4.42 -6.49
CA LEU A 106 2.78 -4.46 -6.00
C LEU A 106 2.68 -3.60 -4.74
N ALA A 107 1.97 -2.48 -4.82
CA ALA A 107 1.73 -1.59 -3.69
C ALA A 107 0.24 -1.62 -3.33
N VAL A 108 -0.08 -1.90 -2.07
CA VAL A 108 -1.46 -2.04 -1.59
C VAL A 108 -1.64 -1.20 -0.34
N ALA A 109 -2.66 -0.35 -0.33
CA ALA A 109 -3.11 0.32 0.88
C ALA A 109 -4.10 -0.57 1.64
N LEU A 110 -3.89 -0.71 2.95
CA LEU A 110 -4.77 -1.46 3.84
C LEU A 110 -5.40 -0.52 4.87
N SER A 111 -6.71 -0.69 5.08
CA SER A 111 -7.46 0.06 6.08
C SER A 111 -8.56 -0.80 6.70
N ALA A 112 -9.37 -0.20 7.59
CA ALA A 112 -10.50 -0.87 8.22
C ALA A 112 -11.59 -1.25 7.21
N ARG A 113 -12.44 -2.23 7.58
CA ARG A 113 -13.54 -2.71 6.72
C ARG A 113 -14.47 -1.59 6.27
N LYS A 114 -14.69 -0.57 7.09
CA LYS A 114 -15.52 0.61 6.72
C LYS A 114 -15.05 1.31 5.43
N ASN A 115 -13.77 1.21 5.09
CA ASN A 115 -13.18 1.86 3.92
C ASN A 115 -13.05 0.91 2.71
N LEU A 116 -13.16 -0.40 2.91
CA LEU A 116 -12.95 -1.43 1.87
C LEU A 116 -14.19 -2.30 1.61
N CYS A 117 -15.27 -2.14 2.38
CA CYS A 117 -16.46 -2.94 2.23
C CYS A 117 -17.31 -2.47 1.03
N ILE A 118 -17.59 -3.42 0.13
CA ILE A 118 -18.41 -3.20 -1.08
C ILE A 118 -19.85 -3.69 -0.93
N GLU A 119 -20.15 -4.49 0.11
CA GLU A 119 -21.50 -4.99 0.38
C GLU A 119 -22.40 -3.82 0.83
N PRO A 120 -23.42 -3.41 0.02
CA PRO A 120 -24.20 -2.21 0.30
C PRO A 120 -24.90 -2.22 1.65
N SER A 121 -25.37 -3.38 2.11
CA SER A 121 -26.04 -3.52 3.42
C SER A 121 -25.09 -3.27 4.60
N VAL A 122 -23.81 -3.63 4.45
CA VAL A 122 -22.75 -3.47 5.45
C VAL A 122 -22.10 -2.09 5.36
N ARG A 123 -21.87 -1.58 4.14
CA ARG A 123 -21.25 -0.27 3.92
C ARG A 123 -22.10 0.88 4.48
N LYS A 124 -23.43 0.74 4.41
CA LYS A 124 -24.39 1.75 4.91
C LYS A 124 -24.67 1.65 6.42
N SER A 125 -24.10 0.68 7.13
CA SER A 125 -24.46 0.39 8.54
C SER A 125 -23.97 1.45 9.54
N GLY A 126 -23.20 2.46 9.11
CA GLY A 126 -22.77 3.57 9.96
C GLY A 126 -21.31 3.47 10.38
N ASP A 127 -21.06 3.40 11.68
CA ASP A 127 -19.72 3.47 12.26
C ASP A 127 -18.93 2.15 12.12
N GLY A 128 -17.64 2.20 12.45
CA GLY A 128 -16.71 1.08 12.25
C GLY A 128 -17.11 -0.20 12.99
N ALA A 129 -17.58 -0.07 14.23
CA ALA A 129 -17.98 -1.23 15.02
C ALA A 129 -19.24 -1.91 14.45
N THR A 130 -20.18 -1.11 13.95
CA THR A 130 -21.40 -1.64 13.31
C THR A 130 -21.08 -2.33 11.99
N VAL A 131 -20.17 -1.77 11.18
CA VAL A 131 -19.66 -2.42 9.96
C VAL A 131 -19.05 -3.78 10.28
N ASP A 132 -18.18 -3.86 11.30
CA ASP A 132 -17.51 -5.11 11.66
C ASP A 132 -18.48 -6.19 12.13
N SER A 133 -19.45 -5.80 12.97
CA SER A 133 -20.48 -6.72 13.47
C SER A 133 -21.41 -7.21 12.37
N THR A 134 -21.82 -6.34 11.44
CA THR A 134 -22.71 -6.69 10.33
C THR A 134 -21.99 -7.57 9.30
N CYS A 135 -20.73 -7.26 8.98
CA CYS A 135 -19.88 -8.13 8.16
C CYS A 135 -19.75 -9.53 8.77
N ARG A 136 -19.53 -9.61 10.09
CA ARG A 136 -19.44 -10.89 10.82
C ARG A 136 -20.74 -11.69 10.75
N LYS A 137 -21.91 -11.04 10.84
CA LYS A 137 -23.21 -11.69 10.69
C LYS A 137 -23.41 -12.35 9.33
N LEU A 138 -22.70 -11.92 8.29
CA LEU A 138 -22.79 -12.46 6.93
C LEU A 138 -21.68 -13.47 6.58
N THR A 139 -20.53 -13.40 7.27
CA THR A 139 -19.30 -14.12 6.86
C THR A 139 -18.78 -15.09 7.92
N ALA A 140 -19.33 -15.11 9.13
CA ALA A 140 -18.86 -16.03 10.17
C ALA A 140 -19.04 -17.50 9.74
N SER A 141 -18.06 -18.34 10.09
CA SER A 141 -18.00 -19.75 9.67
C SER A 141 -19.27 -20.55 10.01
N PHE A 142 -19.87 -20.30 11.18
CA PHE A 142 -21.12 -20.95 11.58
C PHE A 142 -22.35 -20.44 10.81
N VAL A 143 -22.36 -19.18 10.34
CA VAL A 143 -23.43 -18.65 9.48
C VAL A 143 -23.33 -19.28 8.10
N ARG A 144 -22.11 -19.32 7.54
CA ARG A 144 -21.82 -19.92 6.24
C ARG A 144 -22.20 -21.41 6.21
N ARG A 145 -21.84 -22.16 7.26
CA ARG A 145 -22.23 -23.58 7.39
C ARG A 145 -23.75 -23.75 7.40
N ARG A 146 -24.47 -22.97 8.21
CA ARG A 146 -25.94 -23.06 8.26
C ARG A 146 -26.60 -22.68 6.92
N ARG A 147 -26.01 -21.75 6.18
CA ARG A 147 -26.50 -21.34 4.85
C ARG A 147 -26.39 -22.46 3.81
N GLN A 148 -25.47 -23.41 3.99
CA GLN A 148 -25.39 -24.61 3.13
C GLN A 148 -26.63 -25.50 3.30
N ASP A 149 -27.17 -25.59 4.51
CA ASP A 149 -28.37 -26.36 4.81
C ASP A 149 -29.66 -25.57 4.52
N ASP A 150 -29.63 -24.24 4.73
CA ASP A 150 -30.75 -23.32 4.53
C ASP A 150 -30.33 -22.07 3.72
N PRO A 151 -30.59 -22.06 2.39
CA PRO A 151 -30.25 -20.95 1.51
C PRO A 151 -30.98 -19.62 1.82
N SER A 152 -32.00 -19.62 2.69
CA SER A 152 -32.71 -18.38 3.07
C SER A 152 -31.89 -17.49 4.00
N ILE A 153 -30.85 -18.05 4.65
CA ILE A 153 -29.97 -17.31 5.58
C ILE A 153 -29.12 -16.29 4.80
N PRO A 154 -29.09 -15.01 5.20
CA PRO A 154 -28.32 -13.98 4.51
C PRO A 154 -26.80 -14.23 4.61
N GLY A 155 -26.06 -13.77 3.61
CA GLY A 155 -24.63 -14.02 3.44
C GLY A 155 -24.04 -13.01 2.46
N CYS A 156 -22.72 -12.86 2.47
CA CYS A 156 -22.02 -11.88 1.65
C CYS A 156 -21.57 -12.54 0.34
N SER A 157 -22.24 -12.22 -0.78
CA SER A 157 -21.91 -12.79 -2.09
C SER A 157 -20.46 -12.51 -2.49
N PHE A 158 -19.96 -11.30 -2.22
CA PHE A 158 -18.57 -10.92 -2.52
C PHE A 158 -17.54 -11.81 -1.80
N TYR A 159 -17.81 -12.15 -0.54
CA TYR A 159 -16.93 -13.03 0.22
C TYR A 159 -17.01 -14.47 -0.27
N GLU A 160 -18.21 -14.98 -0.56
CA GLU A 160 -18.36 -16.35 -1.08
C GLU A 160 -17.68 -16.51 -2.45
N THR A 161 -17.84 -15.55 -3.36
CA THR A 161 -17.14 -15.58 -4.66
C THR A 161 -15.62 -15.54 -4.47
N PHE A 162 -15.11 -14.68 -3.59
CA PHE A 162 -13.68 -14.65 -3.28
C PHE A 162 -13.17 -15.96 -2.65
N ASP A 163 -13.97 -16.58 -1.78
CA ASP A 163 -13.61 -17.85 -1.14
C ASP A 163 -13.54 -19.01 -2.14
N LEU A 164 -14.40 -18.99 -3.16
CA LEU A 164 -14.49 -20.02 -4.20
C LEU A 164 -13.37 -19.93 -5.24
N SER A 165 -13.03 -18.74 -5.74
CA SER A 165 -12.09 -18.58 -6.85
C SER A 165 -10.93 -17.62 -6.59
N GLY A 166 -11.03 -16.73 -5.60
CA GLY A 166 -10.08 -15.62 -5.42
C GLY A 166 -8.86 -15.93 -4.54
N ARG A 167 -8.81 -17.07 -3.84
CA ARG A 167 -7.71 -17.38 -2.91
C ARG A 167 -6.37 -17.69 -3.59
N GLU A 168 -6.43 -18.23 -4.80
CA GLU A 168 -5.24 -18.60 -5.58
C GLU A 168 -4.81 -17.48 -6.54
N GLU A 169 -5.66 -16.47 -6.74
CA GLU A 169 -5.35 -15.34 -7.61
C GLU A 169 -4.41 -14.35 -6.91
N VAL A 170 -3.26 -14.10 -7.54
CA VAL A 170 -2.31 -13.08 -7.10
C VAL A 170 -2.66 -11.77 -7.79
N LEU A 171 -2.74 -10.68 -7.02
CA LEU A 171 -2.93 -9.35 -7.59
C LEU A 171 -1.76 -9.03 -8.52
N PRO A 172 -2.03 -8.60 -9.78
CA PRO A 172 -0.96 -8.22 -10.68
C PRO A 172 -0.21 -7.01 -10.14
N VAL A 173 1.01 -6.81 -10.64
CA VAL A 173 1.84 -5.65 -10.29
C VAL A 173 1.07 -4.37 -10.59
N GLY A 174 1.00 -3.48 -9.61
CA GLY A 174 0.24 -2.25 -9.69
C GLY A 174 0.09 -1.57 -8.33
N ILE A 175 -0.50 -0.38 -8.35
CA ILE A 175 -0.69 0.45 -7.17
C ILE A 175 -2.18 0.54 -6.84
N TYR A 176 -2.58 -0.07 -5.73
CA TYR A 176 -3.96 -0.23 -5.28
C TYR A 176 -4.25 0.65 -4.07
N ASN A 177 -4.94 1.78 -4.30
CA ASN A 177 -5.34 2.71 -3.24
C ASN A 177 -6.68 2.29 -2.59
N LEU A 178 -7.04 2.91 -1.46
CA LEU A 178 -8.27 2.64 -0.69
C LEU A 178 -9.54 3.14 -1.39
N VAL A 179 -9.41 4.14 -2.25
CA VAL A 179 -10.56 4.82 -2.85
C VAL A 179 -11.19 3.91 -3.90
N SER A 180 -12.37 3.39 -3.57
CA SER A 180 -13.40 3.00 -4.54
C SER A 180 -13.91 4.27 -5.26
N GLY A 181 -13.06 4.88 -6.06
CA GLY A 181 -13.41 5.97 -6.95
C GLY A 181 -14.08 5.32 -8.14
N SER A 182 -15.42 5.41 -8.18
CA SER A 182 -16.28 5.14 -9.33
C SER A 182 -15.68 4.22 -10.38
N ILE A 183 -15.90 2.91 -10.24
CA ILE A 183 -16.07 2.07 -11.42
C ILE A 183 -17.36 2.59 -12.07
N ASN A 184 -17.20 3.59 -12.94
CA ASN A 184 -18.17 3.94 -13.97
C ASN A 184 -17.64 3.35 -15.27
#